data_AF-A0AA36H4I9-F1
#
_entry.id   AF-A0AA36H4I9-F1
#
_cell.length_a   1.000
_cell.length_b   1.000
_cell.length_c   1.000
_cell.angle_alpha   90.00
_cell.angle_beta   90.00
_cell.angle_gamma   90.00
#
_symmetry.space_group_name_H-M   'P 1'
#
loop_
_entity.id
_entity.type
_entity.pdbx_description
1 polymer ?
#
loop_
_entity_poly.entity_id
_entity_poly.type
_entity_poly.pdbx_seq_one_letter_code
_entity_poly.pdbx_strand_id
1 'polypeptide(L)'
;MWTKAVIFLVTISSIHGSVMIQQAEIGKTVKLELGSDVVTWKRVREGDVEEFIKYCGPTEKGPRCAQFVNADNKPVPPATTARVEKDGTLIIESFKATDAGLYSSPDQKPIVKTLPDGSQTSSLRGHIQLVVQS
;
A
#
# COMPACT_ATOMS: atom_id res chain seq x y z
N MET A 1 -1.63 -33.36 -48.94
CA MET A 1 -2.30 -32.77 -47.76
C MET A 1 -1.25 -32.60 -46.68
N TRP A 2 -0.90 -31.36 -46.31
CA TRP A 2 0.04 -31.12 -45.20
C TRP A 2 -0.42 -29.86 -44.46
N THR A 3 -1.31 -30.06 -43.49
CA THR A 3 -1.79 -29.00 -42.62
C THR A 3 -0.69 -28.74 -41.59
N LYS A 4 0.00 -27.60 -41.71
CA LYS A 4 0.89 -27.12 -40.65
C LYS A 4 0.03 -26.67 -39.48
N ALA A 5 -0.08 -27.49 -38.45
CA ALA A 5 -0.70 -27.10 -37.19
C ALA A 5 0.19 -26.06 -36.50
N VAL A 6 -0.28 -24.81 -36.44
CA VAL A 6 0.35 -23.76 -35.65
C VAL A 6 -0.21 -23.88 -34.24
N ILE A 7 0.62 -24.32 -33.29
CA ILE A 7 0.25 -24.37 -31.87
C ILE A 7 0.45 -22.97 -31.30
N PHE A 8 -0.66 -22.30 -30.97
CA PHE A 8 -0.66 -21.07 -30.21
C PHE A 8 -0.52 -21.42 -28.72
N LEU A 9 0.67 -21.23 -28.15
CA LEU A 9 0.92 -21.35 -26.71
C LEU A 9 0.42 -20.08 -26.02
N VAL A 10 -0.74 -20.18 -25.35
CA VAL A 10 -1.29 -19.10 -24.52
C VAL A 10 -0.62 -19.18 -23.14
N THR A 11 0.27 -18.24 -22.84
CA THR A 11 0.85 -18.08 -21.50
C THR A 11 -0.11 -17.25 -20.64
N ILE A 12 -0.77 -17.90 -19.68
CA ILE A 12 -1.59 -17.20 -18.68
C ILE A 12 -0.65 -16.69 -17.59
N SER A 13 -0.38 -15.38 -17.56
CA SER A 13 0.31 -14.74 -16.44
C SER A 13 -0.70 -14.44 -15.33
N SER A 14 -0.59 -15.13 -14.20
CA SER A 14 -1.42 -14.88 -13.01
C SER A 14 -0.74 -13.91 -12.06
N ILE A 15 -1.34 -12.74 -11.82
CA ILE A 15 -0.90 -11.80 -10.79
C ILE A 15 -1.62 -12.16 -9.49
N HIS A 16 -0.87 -12.57 -8.46
CA HIS A 16 -1.41 -12.82 -7.13
C HIS A 16 -1.08 -11.62 -6.23
N GLY A 17 -2.09 -10.96 -5.67
CA GLY A 17 -1.93 -9.89 -4.68
C GLY A 17 -2.25 -10.41 -3.28
N SER A 18 -1.42 -10.05 -2.30
CA SER A 18 -1.72 -10.28 -0.88
C SER A 18 -2.35 -9.03 -0.29
N VAL A 19 -3.68 -9.04 -0.14
CA VAL A 19 -4.43 -7.98 0.54
C VAL A 19 -4.92 -8.50 1.88
N MET A 20 -4.49 -7.87 2.96
CA MET A 20 -5.02 -8.09 4.30
C MET A 20 -6.19 -7.14 4.54
N ILE A 21 -7.32 -7.63 5.05
CA ILE A 21 -8.43 -6.77 5.48
C ILE A 21 -8.27 -6.52 6.97
N GLN A 22 -8.23 -5.25 7.37
CA GLN A 22 -8.19 -4.84 8.77
C GLN A 22 -9.41 -3.98 9.08
N GLN A 23 -10.17 -4.36 10.10
CA GLN A 23 -11.31 -3.58 10.58
C GLN A 23 -10.84 -2.59 11.66
N ALA A 24 -11.42 -1.40 11.66
CA ALA A 24 -11.13 -0.38 12.66
C ALA A 24 -12.40 0.34 13.13
N GLU A 25 -12.47 0.58 14.43
CA GLU A 25 -13.53 1.36 15.07
C GLU A 25 -13.23 2.86 14.98
N ILE A 26 -14.26 3.66 14.67
CA ILE A 26 -14.15 5.11 14.62
C ILE A 26 -13.71 5.66 16.00
N GLY A 27 -12.77 6.60 15.97
CA GLY A 27 -12.24 7.26 17.16
C GLY A 27 -11.08 6.52 17.83
N LYS A 28 -10.83 5.26 17.49
CA LYS A 28 -9.72 4.47 18.06
C LYS A 28 -8.42 4.70 17.31
N THR A 29 -7.31 4.40 18.00
CA THR A 29 -6.00 4.34 17.36
C THR A 29 -5.88 3.08 16.52
N VAL A 30 -5.38 3.23 15.29
CA VAL A 30 -5.10 2.13 14.36
C VAL A 30 -3.60 2.06 14.13
N LYS A 31 -3.07 0.84 14.16
CA LYS A 31 -1.69 0.54 13.79
C LYS A 31 -1.70 -0.33 12.55
N LEU A 32 -0.93 0.06 11.54
CA LEU A 32 -0.75 -0.66 10.29
C LEU A 32 0.73 -1.03 10.14
N GLU A 33 1.00 -2.29 9.84
CA GLU A 33 2.35 -2.86 9.78
C GLU A 33 2.51 -3.68 8.49
N LEU A 34 3.51 -3.34 7.68
CA LEU A 34 3.86 -4.04 6.44
C LEU A 34 5.29 -4.61 6.44
N GLY A 35 6.09 -4.28 7.46
CA GLY A 35 7.49 -4.65 7.57
C GLY A 35 8.35 -3.46 8.03
N SER A 36 9.53 -3.76 8.58
CA SER A 36 10.46 -2.76 9.10
C SER A 36 11.27 -2.02 8.03
N ASP A 37 11.12 -2.41 6.76
CA ASP A 37 11.70 -1.75 5.60
C ASP A 37 10.86 -0.58 5.09
N VAL A 38 9.69 -0.33 5.70
CA VAL A 38 8.76 0.73 5.31
C VAL A 38 9.17 2.06 5.93
N VAL A 39 9.42 3.07 5.10
CA VAL A 39 9.68 4.46 5.52
C VAL A 39 8.53 5.36 5.09
N THR A 40 7.99 5.11 3.90
CA THR A 40 6.91 5.83 3.26
C THR A 40 5.68 4.93 3.19
N TRP A 41 4.55 5.48 3.59
CA TRP A 41 3.23 4.91 3.39
C TRP A 41 2.52 5.61 2.25
N LYS A 42 1.86 4.82 1.41
CA LYS A 42 0.92 5.25 0.41
C LYS A 42 -0.46 4.77 0.80
N ARG A 43 -1.47 5.62 0.72
CA ARG A 43 -2.87 5.19 0.76
C ARG A 43 -3.65 5.69 -0.45
N VAL A 44 -4.69 4.95 -0.79
CA VAL A 44 -5.72 5.33 -1.76
C VAL A 44 -7.07 5.19 -1.07
N ARG A 45 -7.80 6.30 -0.99
CA ARG A 45 -9.15 6.35 -0.42
C ARG A 45 -10.20 6.31 -1.53
N GLU A 46 -11.47 6.42 -1.14
CA GLU A 46 -12.57 6.66 -2.07
C GLU A 46 -12.27 7.93 -2.91
N GLY A 47 -12.20 7.78 -4.23
CA GLY A 47 -11.84 8.85 -5.18
C GLY A 47 -10.46 8.74 -5.83
N ASP A 48 -9.72 7.64 -5.61
CA ASP A 48 -8.49 7.25 -6.32
C ASP A 48 -7.32 8.26 -6.24
N VAL A 49 -7.32 9.15 -5.24
CA VAL A 49 -6.20 10.04 -4.98
C VAL A 49 -5.13 9.29 -4.20
N GLU A 50 -3.92 9.19 -4.76
CA GLU A 50 -2.76 8.69 -4.04
C GLU A 50 -2.26 9.71 -3.02
N GLU A 51 -2.14 9.27 -1.78
CA GLU A 51 -1.71 10.08 -0.65
C GLU A 51 -0.51 9.45 0.04
N PHE A 52 0.43 10.29 0.50
CA PHE A 52 1.71 9.86 1.03
C PHE A 52 1.99 10.48 2.40
N ILE A 53 2.52 9.67 3.31
CA ILE A 53 3.10 10.09 4.59
C ILE A 53 4.38 9.28 4.81
N LYS A 54 5.37 9.80 5.51
CA LYS A 54 6.62 9.07 5.78
C LYS A 54 7.16 9.32 7.18
N TYR A 55 8.00 8.40 7.63
CA TYR A 55 8.85 8.63 8.79
C TYR A 55 9.83 9.76 8.46
N CYS A 56 9.96 10.69 9.39
CA CYS A 56 10.95 11.75 9.34
C CYS A 56 11.83 11.70 10.58
N GLY A 57 13.12 11.93 10.40
CA GLY A 57 14.05 12.05 11.51
C GLY A 57 13.75 13.27 12.40
N PRO A 58 14.36 13.36 13.59
CA PRO A 58 14.06 14.43 14.56
C PRO A 58 14.34 15.85 14.06
N THR A 59 15.22 16.00 13.07
CA THR A 59 15.58 17.29 12.46
C THR A 59 14.94 17.52 11.10
N GLU A 60 14.30 16.49 10.52
CA GLU A 60 13.70 16.58 9.20
C GLU A 60 12.34 17.27 9.28
N LYS A 61 12.14 18.27 8.42
CA LYS A 61 10.89 19.01 8.30
C LYS A 61 10.36 18.86 6.89
N GLY A 62 9.10 18.50 6.77
CA GLY A 62 8.45 18.37 5.48
C GLY A 62 6.96 18.06 5.63
N PRO A 63 6.15 18.35 4.59
CA PRO A 63 4.71 18.14 4.65
C PRO A 63 4.34 16.66 4.82
N ARG A 64 5.14 15.73 4.29
CA ARG A 64 4.96 14.28 4.45
C ARG A 64 5.28 13.73 5.85
N CYS A 65 5.86 14.55 6.73
CA CYS A 65 6.28 14.10 8.07
C CYS A 65 5.15 14.02 9.09
N ALA A 66 4.08 14.79 8.88
CA ALA A 66 3.04 15.00 9.89
C ALA A 66 1.61 14.76 9.37
N GLN A 67 1.44 14.57 8.06
CA GLN A 67 0.14 14.39 7.43
C GLN A 67 0.26 13.70 6.07
N PHE A 68 -0.87 13.20 5.59
CA PHE A 68 -1.02 12.73 4.23
C PHE A 68 -1.06 13.90 3.24
N VAL A 69 -0.25 13.78 2.19
CA VAL A 69 -0.21 14.75 1.08
C VAL A 69 -0.28 14.05 -0.26
N ASN A 70 -0.71 14.78 -1.29
CA ASN A 70 -0.71 14.27 -2.66
C ASN A 70 0.72 14.28 -3.26
N ALA A 71 0.82 13.89 -4.54
CA ALA A 71 2.08 13.91 -5.28
C ALA A 71 2.77 15.29 -5.31
N ASP A 72 1.98 16.38 -5.32
CA ASP A 72 2.46 17.77 -5.29
C ASP A 72 2.85 18.26 -3.89
N ASN A 73 2.88 17.37 -2.87
CA ASN A 73 3.13 17.70 -1.47
C ASN A 73 2.09 18.64 -0.83
N LYS A 74 0.88 18.69 -1.39
CA LYS A 74 -0.24 19.44 -0.81
C LYS A 74 -1.05 18.55 0.14
N PRO A 75 -1.41 19.05 1.33
CA PRO A 75 -2.33 18.35 2.24
C PRO A 75 -3.63 17.96 1.53
N VAL A 76 -4.09 16.73 1.78
CA VAL A 76 -5.35 16.23 1.20
C VAL A 76 -6.45 16.23 2.26
N PRO A 77 -7.54 17.00 2.07
CA PRO A 77 -8.68 16.96 2.98
C PRO A 77 -9.57 15.71 2.74
N PRO A 78 -10.34 15.26 3.74
CA PRO A 78 -10.25 15.65 5.15
C PRO A 78 -8.92 15.17 5.77
N ALA A 79 -8.36 15.99 6.66
CA ALA A 79 -7.09 15.70 7.31
C ALA A 79 -7.18 14.52 8.29
N THR A 80 -6.11 13.75 8.32
CA THR A 80 -5.91 12.59 9.20
C THR A 80 -4.77 12.88 10.16
N THR A 81 -4.98 12.67 11.45
CA THR A 81 -3.90 12.73 12.43
C THR A 81 -3.17 11.39 12.43
N ALA A 82 -2.02 11.36 11.77
CA ALA A 82 -1.23 10.15 11.63
C ALA A 82 0.27 10.44 11.67
N ARG A 83 1.04 9.41 12.03
CA ARG A 83 2.51 9.43 12.00
C ARG A 83 3.04 8.07 11.63
N VAL A 84 4.25 8.04 11.07
CA VAL A 84 4.99 6.79 10.84
C VAL A 84 6.08 6.70 11.89
N GLU A 85 6.25 5.53 12.50
CA GLU A 85 7.30 5.27 13.48
C GLU A 85 8.57 4.76 12.80
N LYS A 86 9.69 4.75 13.53
CA LYS A 86 11.01 4.36 13.00
C LYS A 86 11.06 2.91 12.52
N ASP A 87 10.20 2.05 13.07
CA ASP A 87 10.07 0.64 12.70
C ASP A 87 9.12 0.43 11.50
N GLY A 88 8.64 1.51 10.87
CA GLY A 88 7.75 1.47 9.72
C GLY A 88 6.27 1.36 10.05
N THR A 89 5.89 1.30 11.33
CA THR A 89 4.48 1.28 11.75
C THR A 89 3.79 2.60 11.41
N LEU A 90 2.66 2.55 10.70
CA LEU A 90 1.79 3.71 10.54
C LEU A 90 0.75 3.73 11.66
N ILE A 91 0.69 4.84 12.38
CA ILE A 91 -0.27 5.08 13.45
C ILE A 91 -1.24 6.15 13.02
N ILE A 92 -2.53 5.81 13.00
CA ILE A 92 -3.64 6.76 12.88
C ILE A 92 -4.18 6.95 14.30
N GLU A 93 -4.10 8.17 14.86
CA GLU A 93 -4.35 8.41 16.28
C GLU A 93 -5.84 8.28 16.64
N SER A 94 -6.71 8.79 15.77
CA SER A 94 -8.16 8.74 15.90
C SER A 94 -8.77 8.45 14.53
N PHE A 95 -9.05 7.18 14.26
CA PHE A 95 -9.55 6.71 12.98
C PHE A 95 -10.91 7.30 12.62
N LYS A 96 -11.06 7.79 11.39
CA LYS A 96 -12.31 8.30 10.83
C LYS A 96 -12.76 7.39 9.70
N ALA A 97 -14.06 7.39 9.39
CA ALA A 97 -14.57 6.65 8.23
C ALA A 97 -13.87 7.05 6.92
N THR A 98 -13.51 8.33 6.80
CA THR A 98 -12.77 8.88 5.66
C THR A 98 -11.29 8.50 5.64
N ASP A 99 -10.79 7.72 6.60
CA ASP A 99 -9.46 7.12 6.56
C ASP A 99 -9.48 5.70 5.99
N ALA A 100 -10.67 5.11 5.77
CA ALA A 100 -10.79 3.81 5.12
C ALA A 100 -10.23 3.87 3.69
N GLY A 101 -9.57 2.80 3.27
CA GLY A 101 -8.87 2.76 2.00
C GLY A 101 -7.82 1.66 1.92
N LEU A 102 -7.12 1.63 0.79
CA LEU A 102 -6.04 0.70 0.52
C LEU A 102 -4.70 1.32 0.90
N TYR A 103 -4.00 0.71 1.85
CA TYR A 103 -2.69 1.12 2.34
C TYR A 103 -1.59 0.20 1.80
N SER A 104 -0.47 0.78 1.43
CA SER A 104 0.70 0.10 0.86
C SER A 104 1.98 0.91 1.15
N SER A 105 3.15 0.40 0.77
CA SER A 105 4.39 1.18 0.78
C SER A 105 5.02 1.20 -0.62
N PRO A 106 5.38 2.38 -1.16
CA PRO A 106 6.14 2.48 -2.42
C PRO A 106 7.59 2.00 -2.28
N ASP A 107 8.08 1.84 -1.04
CA ASP A 107 9.45 1.37 -0.78
C ASP A 107 9.58 -0.14 -1.07
N GLN A 108 8.46 -0.86 -0.98
CA GLN A 108 8.41 -2.31 -1.11
C GLN A 108 8.23 -2.73 -2.57
N LYS A 109 9.26 -3.36 -3.15
CA LYS A 109 9.21 -3.92 -4.51
C LYS A 109 8.46 -5.25 -4.58
N PRO A 110 7.76 -5.56 -5.70
CA PRO A 110 7.13 -6.86 -5.90
C PRO A 110 8.10 -8.02 -5.69
N ILE A 111 7.58 -9.12 -5.14
CA ILE A 111 8.34 -10.36 -4.99
C ILE A 111 8.29 -11.09 -6.34
N VAL A 112 9.46 -11.21 -6.98
CA VAL A 112 9.61 -11.95 -8.23
C VAL A 112 10.18 -13.32 -7.93
N LYS A 113 9.52 -14.38 -8.39
CA LYS A 113 10.01 -15.76 -8.33
C LYS A 113 10.14 -16.32 -9.74
N THR A 114 11.33 -16.80 -10.07
CA THR A 114 11.58 -17.55 -11.30
C THR A 114 11.26 -19.02 -11.06
N LEU A 115 10.41 -19.59 -11.90
CA LEU A 115 10.01 -21.00 -11.87
C LEU A 115 11.04 -21.87 -12.61
N PRO A 116 11.08 -23.19 -12.37
CA PRO A 116 12.03 -24.10 -13.01
C PRO A 116 11.94 -24.13 -14.55
N ASP A 117 10.80 -23.76 -15.12
CA ASP A 117 10.57 -23.67 -16.57
C ASP A 117 11.02 -22.33 -17.18
N GLY A 118 11.65 -21.46 -16.37
CA GLY A 118 12.13 -20.14 -16.78
C GLY A 118 11.06 -19.04 -16.77
N SER A 119 9.79 -19.37 -16.50
CA SER A 119 8.73 -18.37 -16.33
C SER A 119 8.90 -17.58 -15.02
N GLN A 120 8.35 -16.37 -14.98
CA GLN A 120 8.41 -15.51 -13.79
C GLN A 120 7.01 -15.30 -13.23
N THR A 121 6.89 -15.40 -11.91
CA THR A 121 5.71 -14.95 -11.17
C THR A 121 6.08 -13.69 -10.39
N SER A 122 5.17 -12.72 -10.38
CA SER A 122 5.32 -11.49 -9.61
C SER A 122 4.12 -11.35 -8.69
N SER A 123 4.37 -11.15 -7.39
CA SER A 123 3.33 -10.83 -6.42
C SER A 123 3.61 -9.47 -5.78
N LEU A 124 2.56 -8.67 -5.61
CA LEU A 124 2.65 -7.42 -4.85
C LEU A 124 3.11 -7.72 -3.41
N ARG A 125 3.83 -6.78 -2.81
CA ARG A 125 4.08 -6.78 -1.36
C ARG A 125 2.78 -6.54 -0.59
N GLY A 126 2.84 -6.61 0.74
CA GLY A 126 1.64 -6.51 1.57
C GLY A 126 0.85 -5.24 1.29
N HIS A 127 -0.45 -5.41 1.10
CA HIS A 127 -1.43 -4.32 1.08
C HIS A 127 -2.40 -4.53 2.24
N ILE A 128 -2.86 -3.43 2.83
CA ILE A 128 -3.87 -3.46 3.88
C ILE A 128 -5.10 -2.70 3.40
N GLN A 129 -6.20 -3.40 3.22
CA GLN A 129 -7.52 -2.80 3.06
C GLN A 129 -8.05 -2.47 4.46
N LEU A 130 -7.96 -1.20 4.85
CA LEU A 130 -8.52 -0.71 6.09
C LEU A 130 -10.01 -0.39 5.87
N VAL A 131 -10.88 -1.01 6.66
CA VAL A 131 -12.34 -0.83 6.57
C VAL A 131 -12.91 -0.42 7.92
N VAL A 132 -14.05 0.28 7.89
CA VAL A 132 -14.79 0.63 9.09
C VAL A 132 -15.40 -0.65 9.67
N GLN A 133 -15.24 -0.85 10.97
CA GLN A 133 -15.95 -1.89 11.70
C GLN A 133 -17.43 -1.51 11.79
N SER A 134 -18.28 -2.34 11.17
CA SER A 134 -19.74 -2.21 11.13
C SER A 134 -20.40 -2.62 12.45
#